data_AF-A0A645HTZ0-F1
#
_entry.id   AF-A0A645HTZ0-F1
#
_cell.length_a   1.000
_cell.length_b   1.000
_cell.length_c   1.000
_cell.angle_alpha   90.00
_cell.angle_beta   90.00
_cell.angle_gamma   90.00
#
_symmetry.space_group_name_H-M   'P 1'
#
loop_
_entity.id
_entity.type
_entity.pdbx_description
1 polymer ?
#
loop_
_entity_poly.entity_id
_entity_poly.type
_entity_poly.pdbx_seq_one_letter_code
_entity_poly.pdbx_strand_id
1 'polypeptide(L)'
;MKIIEIYRRQLKRFSKYVFAYRFSVFDKNRTYYYLFHATDHKDGCTLMKSCFASQNYGKVEYLGNRTGAVTLFDLNEVRTIEVQQFLQSRYARKTISFNGIVEEIIDDTYYLEKDIRAAIRELRKNALVTITPITSARNGISGEDRITFFEDTK
;
A
#
# COMPACT_ATOMS: atom_id res chain seq x y z
N MET A 1 17.50 -11.09 2.49
CA MET A 1 16.56 -10.15 3.15
C MET A 1 15.97 -10.68 4.48
N LYS A 2 16.50 -11.76 5.08
CA LYS A 2 15.92 -12.39 6.28
C LYS A 2 16.04 -11.57 7.58
N ILE A 3 17.09 -10.76 7.75
CA ILE A 3 17.34 -10.06 9.02
C ILE A 3 16.34 -8.93 9.32
N ILE A 4 15.91 -8.21 8.28
CA ILE A 4 14.94 -7.11 8.39
C ILE A 4 13.58 -7.65 8.85
N GLU A 5 13.14 -8.77 8.25
CA GLU A 5 11.89 -9.43 8.62
C GLU A 5 11.95 -10.01 10.04
N ILE A 6 13.08 -10.61 10.42
CA ILE A 6 13.30 -11.09 11.79
C ILE A 6 13.19 -9.93 12.78
N TYR A 7 13.86 -8.81 12.51
CA TYR A 7 13.81 -7.64 13.38
C TYR A 7 12.42 -7.00 13.41
N ARG A 8 11.75 -6.86 12.26
CA ARG A 8 10.35 -6.41 12.16
C ARG A 8 9.44 -7.27 13.04
N ARG A 9 9.59 -8.60 12.99
CA ARG A 9 8.81 -9.54 13.82
C ARG A 9 9.09 -9.38 15.32
N GLN A 10 10.32 -9.03 15.70
CA GLN A 10 10.65 -8.72 17.09
C GLN A 10 9.98 -7.41 17.54
N LEU A 11 10.02 -6.36 16.71
CA LEU A 11 9.37 -5.08 17.00
C LEU A 11 7.84 -5.22 17.09
N LYS A 12 7.23 -6.10 16.30
CA LYS A 12 5.79 -6.42 16.36
C LYS A 12 5.33 -6.97 17.71
N ARG A 13 6.25 -7.39 18.59
CA ARG A 13 5.93 -7.78 19.97
C ARG A 13 5.64 -6.56 20.86
N PHE A 14 6.08 -5.38 20.45
CA PHE A 14 5.97 -4.12 21.20
C PHE A 14 5.02 -3.12 20.53
N SER A 15 4.71 -3.29 19.25
CA SER A 15 3.76 -2.42 18.56
C SER A 15 2.91 -3.16 17.53
N LYS A 16 1.66 -2.71 17.34
CA LYS A 16 0.72 -3.32 16.39
C LYS A 16 1.17 -3.19 14.94
N TYR A 17 1.73 -2.04 14.54
CA TYR A 17 2.19 -1.77 13.18
C TYR A 17 3.70 -1.53 13.18
N VAL A 18 4.40 -2.15 12.23
CA VAL A 18 5.84 -1.96 12.05
C VAL A 18 6.14 -1.94 10.56
N PHE A 19 6.58 -0.79 10.05
CA PHE A 19 6.99 -0.63 8.66
C PHE A 19 8.49 -0.38 8.54
N ALA A 20 9.14 -1.03 7.58
CA ALA A 20 10.56 -0.85 7.31
C ALA A 20 10.76 -0.08 6.00
N TYR A 21 11.30 1.13 6.10
CA TYR A 21 11.69 1.93 4.94
C TYR A 21 13.14 1.66 4.58
N ARG A 22 13.37 1.19 3.35
CA ARG A 22 14.73 1.00 2.81
C ARG A 22 15.23 2.32 2.25
N PHE A 23 16.33 2.81 2.79
CA PHE A 23 17.04 3.95 2.21
C PHE A 23 18.19 3.45 1.34
N SER A 24 18.21 3.81 0.07
CA SER A 24 19.27 3.41 -0.87
C SER A 24 19.99 4.60 -1.51
N VAL A 25 21.26 4.38 -1.83
CA VAL A 25 22.02 5.26 -2.71
C VAL A 25 21.67 4.90 -4.15
N PHE A 26 21.11 5.86 -4.88
CA PHE A 26 20.61 5.69 -6.26
C PHE A 26 21.65 5.01 -7.18
N ASP A 27 22.88 5.50 -7.18
CA ASP A 27 23.93 5.10 -8.14
C ASP A 27 24.55 3.71 -7.86
N LYS A 28 24.42 3.21 -6.64
CA LYS A 28 25.10 1.96 -6.23
C LYS A 28 24.14 0.81 -5.93
N ASN A 29 22.82 1.02 -6.06
CA ASN A 29 21.77 0.12 -5.56
C ASN A 29 22.11 -0.43 -4.16
N ARG A 30 22.81 0.38 -3.36
CA ARG A 30 23.37 -0.03 -2.07
C ARG A 30 22.47 0.54 -0.99
N THR A 31 21.92 -0.34 -0.15
CA THR A 31 21.19 0.09 1.02
C THR A 31 22.14 0.85 1.94
N TYR A 32 21.75 2.07 2.31
CA TYR A 32 22.47 2.89 3.28
C TYR A 32 22.03 2.52 4.70
N TYR A 33 20.72 2.56 4.97
CA TYR A 33 20.12 2.04 6.21
C TYR A 33 18.65 1.65 6.02
N TYR A 34 18.08 1.01 7.05
CA TYR A 34 16.64 0.82 7.18
C TYR A 34 16.12 1.70 8.32
N LEU A 35 15.03 2.41 8.08
CA LEU A 35 14.27 3.10 9.12
C LEU A 35 13.05 2.26 9.48
N PHE A 36 12.94 1.85 10.74
CA PHE A 36 11.77 1.14 11.23
C PHE A 36 10.84 2.12 11.93
N HIS A 37 9.60 2.22 11.45
CA HIS A 37 8.54 2.95 12.12
C HIS A 37 7.62 1.96 12.83
N ALA A 38 7.55 2.06 14.15
CA ALA A 38 6.73 1.22 15.02
C ALA A 38 5.68 2.08 15.71
N THR A 39 4.41 1.69 15.65
CA THR A 39 3.31 2.41 16.29
C THR A 39 2.13 1.48 16.58
N ASP A 40 1.33 1.82 17.60
CA ASP A 40 0.07 1.14 17.91
C ASP A 40 -1.13 1.79 17.22
N HIS A 41 -0.96 3.01 16.70
CA HIS A 41 -2.03 3.78 16.08
C HIS A 41 -1.99 3.68 14.56
N LYS A 42 -3.09 3.21 13.97
CA LYS A 42 -3.25 3.08 12.50
C LYS A 42 -2.93 4.39 11.80
N ASP A 43 -3.43 5.51 12.32
CA ASP A 43 -3.25 6.83 11.73
C ASP A 43 -1.79 7.28 11.71
N GLY A 44 -1.01 6.92 12.74
CA GLY A 44 0.42 7.17 12.78
C GLY A 44 1.15 6.42 11.66
N CYS A 45 0.77 5.16 11.44
CA CYS A 45 1.32 4.37 10.35
C CYS A 45 0.91 4.93 8.98
N THR A 46 -0.36 5.32 8.80
CA THR A 46 -0.88 5.92 7.57
C THR A 46 -0.16 7.24 7.25
N LEU A 47 0.05 8.09 8.25
CA LEU A 47 0.71 9.39 8.09
C LEU A 47 2.17 9.21 7.67
N MET A 48 2.93 8.35 8.34
CA MET A 48 4.31 8.10 7.96
C MET A 48 4.40 7.49 6.56
N LYS A 49 3.51 6.55 6.24
CA LYS A 49 3.44 5.93 4.92
C LYS A 49 3.13 6.95 3.84
N SER A 50 2.21 7.89 4.07
CA SER A 50 1.86 8.93 3.10
C SER A 50 3.01 9.91 2.87
N CYS A 51 3.73 10.30 3.94
CA CYS A 51 4.94 11.12 3.83
C CYS A 51 5.99 10.45 2.92
N PHE A 52 6.30 9.18 3.16
CA PHE A 52 7.29 8.47 2.34
C PHE A 52 6.79 8.11 0.95
N ALA A 53 5.52 7.74 0.79
CA ALA A 53 4.94 7.44 -0.52
C ALA A 53 4.81 8.70 -1.41
N SER A 54 4.70 9.89 -0.81
CA SER A 54 4.79 11.15 -1.57
C SER A 54 6.15 11.36 -2.23
N GLN A 55 7.19 10.67 -1.73
CA GLN A 55 8.55 10.71 -2.22
C GLN A 55 8.86 9.41 -2.97
N ASN A 56 8.85 9.44 -4.31
CA ASN A 56 9.22 8.30 -5.15
C ASN A 56 8.47 7.00 -4.77
N TYR A 57 7.17 7.11 -4.48
CA TYR A 57 6.29 5.99 -4.15
C TYR A 57 6.76 5.09 -2.99
N GLY A 58 7.56 5.65 -2.07
CA GLY A 58 8.07 4.96 -0.89
C GLY A 58 9.46 4.36 -1.08
N LYS A 59 10.05 4.49 -2.28
CA LYS A 59 11.48 4.23 -2.52
C LYS A 59 12.27 5.46 -2.10
N VAL A 60 12.66 5.48 -0.84
CA VAL A 60 13.41 6.60 -0.29
C VAL A 60 14.86 6.51 -0.74
N GLU A 61 15.21 7.29 -1.76
CA GLU A 61 16.54 7.30 -2.35
C GLU A 61 17.22 8.65 -2.07
N TYR A 62 18.51 8.60 -1.74
CA TYR A 62 19.31 9.81 -1.75
C TYR A 62 19.60 10.21 -3.19
N LEU A 63 18.85 11.20 -3.70
CA LEU A 63 18.94 11.67 -5.09
C LEU A 63 20.01 12.75 -5.33
N GLY A 64 20.63 13.29 -4.26
CA GLY A 64 21.61 14.37 -4.37
C GLY A 64 21.08 15.54 -5.20
N ASN A 65 21.85 15.98 -6.20
CA ASN A 65 21.53 17.10 -7.08
C ASN A 65 20.46 16.79 -8.15
N ARG A 66 19.85 15.59 -8.14
CA ARG A 66 18.90 15.13 -9.18
C ARG A 66 17.44 15.07 -8.67
N THR A 67 17.12 15.83 -7.64
CA THR A 67 15.74 16.00 -7.16
C THR A 67 14.83 16.44 -8.31
N GLY A 68 13.86 15.60 -8.70
CA GLY A 68 12.84 15.92 -9.71
C GLY A 68 12.83 15.09 -10.99
N ALA A 69 13.71 14.10 -11.14
CA ALA A 69 13.68 13.19 -12.30
C ALA A 69 12.49 12.21 -12.21
N VAL A 70 11.60 12.26 -13.19
CA VAL A 70 10.47 11.33 -13.34
C VAL A 70 10.98 10.03 -13.96
N THR A 71 10.68 8.91 -13.32
CA THR A 71 10.97 7.54 -13.74
C THR A 71 9.73 6.89 -14.37
N LEU A 72 9.92 5.80 -15.13
CA LEU A 72 8.79 5.03 -15.69
C LEU A 72 7.84 4.46 -14.61
N PHE A 73 8.33 4.27 -13.38
CA PHE A 73 7.53 3.81 -12.24
C PHE A 73 6.68 4.93 -11.65
N ASP A 74 6.90 6.18 -12.05
CA ASP A 74 6.07 7.29 -11.63
C ASP A 74 4.75 7.41 -12.41
N LEU A 75 4.56 6.56 -13.42
CA LEU A 75 3.32 6.48 -14.20
C LEU A 75 2.20 5.82 -13.36
N ASN A 76 1.21 6.61 -12.97
CA ASN A 76 0.05 6.20 -12.16
C ASN A 76 -0.67 4.94 -12.68
N GLU A 77 -0.67 4.71 -13.99
CA GLU A 77 -1.33 3.55 -14.61
C GLU A 77 -0.67 2.23 -14.21
N VAL A 78 0.67 2.16 -14.27
CA VAL A 78 1.43 0.94 -13.91
C VAL A 78 1.16 0.55 -12.46
N ARG A 79 1.18 1.54 -11.57
CA ARG A 79 0.90 1.33 -10.14
C ARG A 79 -0.53 0.87 -9.89
N THR A 80 -1.49 1.43 -10.63
CA THR A 80 -2.90 1.03 -10.49
C THR A 80 -3.10 -0.43 -10.92
N ILE A 81 -2.45 -0.88 -12.00
CA ILE A 81 -2.49 -2.29 -12.44
C ILE A 81 -1.86 -3.22 -11.40
N GLU A 82 -0.71 -2.84 -10.84
CA GLU A 82 -0.03 -3.61 -9.79
C GLU A 82 -0.93 -3.80 -8.56
N VAL A 83 -1.58 -2.72 -8.09
CA VAL A 83 -2.50 -2.77 -6.96
C VAL A 83 -3.72 -3.64 -7.27
N GLN A 84 -4.25 -3.59 -8.50
CA GLN A 84 -5.37 -4.46 -8.91
C GLN A 84 -5.01 -5.94 -8.79
N GLN A 85 -3.86 -6.34 -9.33
CA GLN A 85 -3.37 -7.73 -9.28
C GLN A 85 -3.12 -8.18 -7.84
N PHE A 86 -2.53 -7.32 -7.00
CA PHE A 86 -2.35 -7.58 -5.58
C PHE A 86 -3.69 -7.81 -4.88
N LEU A 87 -4.67 -6.93 -5.08
CA LEU A 87 -5.97 -7.04 -4.42
C LEU A 87 -6.73 -8.31 -4.85
N GLN A 88 -6.74 -8.63 -6.15
CA GLN A 88 -7.36 -9.85 -6.65
C GLN A 88 -6.71 -11.11 -6.08
N SER A 89 -5.38 -11.21 -6.15
CA SER A 89 -4.68 -12.40 -5.64
C SER A 89 -4.85 -12.59 -4.13
N ARG A 90 -4.86 -11.49 -3.35
CA ARG A 90 -4.98 -11.53 -1.89
C ARG A 90 -6.41 -11.82 -1.40
N TYR A 91 -7.39 -11.24 -2.08
CA TYR A 91 -8.78 -11.19 -1.64
C TYR A 91 -9.75 -11.98 -2.53
N ALA A 92 -9.27 -12.78 -3.48
CA ALA A 92 -10.11 -13.65 -4.33
C ALA A 92 -11.18 -14.37 -3.52
N ARG A 93 -12.44 -14.26 -3.98
CA ARG A 93 -13.63 -14.89 -3.38
C ARG A 93 -13.94 -14.46 -1.94
N LYS A 94 -13.39 -13.32 -1.47
CA LYS A 94 -13.65 -12.78 -0.13
C LYS A 94 -14.46 -11.49 -0.20
N THR A 95 -15.22 -11.27 0.86
CA THR A 95 -15.81 -9.97 1.17
C THR A 95 -15.09 -9.37 2.36
N ILE A 96 -14.57 -8.16 2.20
CA ILE A 96 -13.83 -7.43 3.23
C ILE A 96 -14.25 -5.95 3.21
N SER A 97 -14.22 -5.28 4.36
CA SER A 97 -14.47 -3.84 4.39
C SER A 97 -13.28 -3.06 3.84
N PHE A 98 -13.51 -1.86 3.31
CA PHE A 98 -12.42 -0.98 2.87
C PHE A 98 -11.41 -0.74 4.01
N ASN A 99 -11.89 -0.46 5.22
CA ASN A 99 -11.05 -0.33 6.41
C ASN A 99 -10.24 -1.59 6.72
N GLY A 100 -10.84 -2.77 6.56
CA GLY A 100 -10.17 -4.05 6.75
C GLY A 100 -9.03 -4.26 5.76
N ILE A 101 -9.23 -3.95 4.47
CA ILE A 101 -8.15 -3.99 3.47
C ILE A 101 -7.01 -3.07 3.90
N VAL A 102 -7.33 -1.81 4.23
CA VAL A 102 -6.32 -0.83 4.62
C VAL A 102 -5.55 -1.34 5.84
N GLU A 103 -6.23 -1.80 6.88
CA GLU A 103 -5.60 -2.27 8.12
C GLU A 103 -4.72 -3.51 7.93
N GLU A 104 -5.13 -4.46 7.10
CA GLU A 104 -4.33 -5.67 6.84
C GLU A 104 -3.04 -5.39 6.08
N ILE A 105 -3.02 -4.38 5.21
CA ILE A 105 -1.88 -4.13 4.30
C ILE A 105 -1.10 -2.86 4.64
N ILE A 106 -1.56 -2.11 5.65
CA ILE A 106 -1.02 -0.79 5.97
C ILE A 106 0.48 -0.84 6.19
N ASP A 107 0.95 -1.86 6.88
CA ASP A 107 2.35 -2.01 7.23
C ASP A 107 3.09 -3.13 6.46
N ASP A 108 2.48 -3.67 5.41
CA ASP A 108 3.06 -4.69 4.54
C ASP A 108 3.40 -4.16 3.14
N THR A 109 2.69 -3.13 2.68
CA THR A 109 2.78 -2.63 1.31
C THR A 109 3.07 -1.14 1.30
N TYR A 110 3.47 -0.59 0.15
CA TYR A 110 3.57 0.88 -0.05
C TYR A 110 2.28 1.52 -0.58
N TYR A 111 1.21 0.74 -0.76
CA TYR A 111 -0.03 1.21 -1.36
C TYR A 111 -0.78 2.15 -0.41
N LEU A 112 -1.11 3.34 -0.90
CA LEU A 112 -1.90 4.32 -0.18
C LEU A 112 -3.39 4.06 -0.40
N GLU A 113 -4.22 4.57 0.50
CA GLU A 113 -5.67 4.44 0.35
C GLU A 113 -6.19 4.98 -0.99
N LYS A 114 -5.59 6.05 -1.53
CA LYS A 114 -5.93 6.58 -2.86
C LYS A 114 -5.67 5.56 -3.97
N ASP A 115 -4.59 4.79 -3.87
CA ASP A 115 -4.20 3.79 -4.86
C ASP A 115 -5.16 2.60 -4.78
N ILE A 116 -5.50 2.17 -3.56
CA ILE A 116 -6.48 1.10 -3.29
C ILE A 116 -7.85 1.50 -3.86
N ARG A 117 -8.31 2.74 -3.61
CA ARG A 117 -9.58 3.24 -4.16
C ARG A 117 -9.56 3.28 -5.69
N ALA A 118 -8.47 3.75 -6.29
CA ALA A 118 -8.33 3.79 -7.75
C ALA A 118 -8.41 2.36 -8.34
N ALA A 119 -7.66 1.42 -7.76
CA ALA A 119 -7.67 0.03 -8.19
C ALA A 119 -9.06 -0.62 -8.05
N ILE A 120 -9.75 -0.44 -6.90
CA ILE A 120 -11.11 -0.97 -6.71
C ILE A 120 -12.09 -0.38 -7.74
N ARG A 121 -11.97 0.90 -8.08
CA ARG A 121 -12.82 1.53 -9.11
C ARG A 121 -12.60 0.89 -10.47
N GLU A 122 -11.36 0.63 -10.86
CA GLU A 122 -11.05 -0.08 -12.11
C GLU A 122 -11.55 -1.53 -12.09
N LEU A 123 -11.36 -2.26 -10.99
CA LEU A 123 -11.90 -3.62 -10.83
C LEU A 123 -13.43 -3.64 -10.91
N ARG A 124 -14.10 -2.64 -10.34
CA ARG A 124 -15.56 -2.49 -10.44
C ARG A 124 -16.01 -2.25 -11.88
N LYS A 125 -15.30 -1.42 -12.65
CA LYS A 125 -15.60 -1.21 -14.08
C LYS A 125 -15.48 -2.51 -14.87
N ASN A 126 -14.54 -3.37 -14.50
CA ASN A 126 -14.32 -4.68 -15.12
C ASN A 126 -15.22 -5.80 -14.54
N ALA A 127 -16.19 -5.48 -13.69
CA ALA A 127 -17.08 -6.44 -13.02
C ALA A 127 -16.38 -7.50 -12.14
N LEU A 128 -15.13 -7.27 -11.75
CA LEU A 128 -14.33 -8.18 -10.90
C LEU A 128 -14.56 -7.94 -9.40
N VAL A 129 -15.22 -6.81 -9.07
CA VAL A 129 -15.57 -6.43 -7.71
C VAL A 129 -16.96 -5.82 -7.68
N THR A 130 -17.74 -6.14 -6.64
CA THR A 130 -18.95 -5.40 -6.26
C THR A 130 -18.74 -4.65 -4.96
N ILE A 131 -19.32 -3.45 -4.86
CA ILE A 131 -19.23 -2.59 -3.67
C ILE A 131 -20.63 -2.45 -3.07
N THR A 132 -20.78 -2.82 -1.81
CA THR A 132 -21.98 -2.56 -1.02
C THR A 132 -21.67 -1.40 -0.08
N PRO A 133 -22.22 -0.20 -0.32
CA PRO A 133 -21.95 0.96 0.51
C PRO A 133 -22.56 0.78 1.90
N ILE A 134 -21.78 1.10 2.94
CA ILE A 134 -22.21 1.16 4.34
C ILE A 134 -21.94 2.54 4.91
N THR A 135 -20.74 3.07 4.68
CA THR A 135 -20.28 4.36 5.20
C THR A 135 -20.32 5.44 4.13
N SER A 136 -19.97 5.12 2.89
CA SER A 136 -19.96 6.13 1.83
C SER A 136 -21.36 6.40 1.26
N ALA A 137 -21.63 7.67 0.92
CA ALA A 137 -22.75 8.03 0.06
C ALA A 137 -22.47 7.59 -1.40
N ARG A 138 -23.52 7.55 -2.24
CA ARG A 138 -23.63 7.03 -3.63
C ARG A 138 -22.36 6.72 -4.45
N ASN A 139 -21.31 7.55 -4.41
CA ASN A 139 -20.13 7.45 -5.28
C ASN A 139 -18.77 7.28 -4.55
N GLY A 140 -18.75 7.17 -3.22
CA GLY A 140 -17.53 7.01 -2.43
C GLY A 140 -17.08 5.54 -2.24
N ILE A 141 -15.86 5.37 -1.70
CA ILE A 141 -15.37 4.10 -1.14
C ILE A 141 -14.60 4.46 0.14
N SER A 142 -15.15 4.09 1.29
CA SER A 142 -14.59 4.46 2.59
C SER A 142 -15.11 3.60 3.72
N GLY A 143 -14.39 3.58 4.84
CA GLY A 143 -14.92 3.04 6.09
C GLY A 143 -15.28 1.56 5.99
N GLU A 144 -16.53 1.25 6.35
CA GLU A 144 -17.04 -0.11 6.41
C GLU A 144 -17.68 -0.61 5.10
N ASP A 145 -17.56 0.15 4.01
CA ASP A 145 -18.04 -0.29 2.69
C ASP A 145 -17.49 -1.68 2.34
N ARG A 146 -18.39 -2.61 1.99
CA ARG A 146 -18.04 -4.00 1.73
C ARG A 146 -17.65 -4.17 0.28
N ILE A 147 -16.49 -4.78 0.09
CA ILE A 147 -15.88 -5.03 -1.21
C ILE A 147 -15.86 -6.54 -1.40
N THR A 148 -16.64 -7.04 -2.33
CA THR A 148 -16.71 -8.45 -2.68
C THR A 148 -15.89 -8.68 -3.93
N PHE A 149 -14.84 -9.48 -3.82
CA PHE A 149 -13.95 -9.83 -4.93
C PHE A 149 -14.39 -11.15 -5.56
N PHE A 150 -14.50 -11.16 -6.88
CA PHE A 150 -14.77 -12.37 -7.66
C PHE A 150 -13.47 -12.98 -8.18
N GLU A 151 -13.53 -14.26 -8.55
CA GLU A 151 -12.42 -14.92 -9.21
C GLU A 151 -12.34 -14.42 -10.66
N ASP A 152 -11.13 -14.13 -11.13
CA ASP A 152 -10.91 -13.76 -12.52
C ASP A 152 -11.11 -15.05 -13.35
N THR A 153 -12.31 -15.26 -13.88
CA THR A 153 -12.58 -16.33 -14.85
C THR A 153 -11.88 -15.97 -16.17
N LYS A 154 -10.59 -16.26 -16.23
CA LYS A 154 -9.80 -16.34 -17.46
C LYS A 154 -9.22 -17.73 -17.63
#